data_AF-A0A5E4IK01-F1
#
_entry.id   AF-A0A5E4IK01-F1
#
_cell.length_a   1.000
_cell.length_b   1.000
_cell.length_c   1.000
_cell.angle_alpha   90.00
_cell.angle_beta   90.00
_cell.angle_gamma   90.00
#
_symmetry.space_group_name_H-M   'P 1'
#
loop_
_entity.id
_entity.type
_entity.pdbx_description
1 polymer ?
#
loop_
_entity_poly.entity_id
_entity_poly.type
_entity_poly.pdbx_seq_one_letter_code
_entity_poly.pdbx_strand_id
1 'polypeptide(L)'
;MRYLVLVLLALFAVIGAVAAEDLLDRIEKNLTFTMDQRVSGAGFFSTYKYALMPDLDGTEGELFNGAEAKNKAHGSGTIDTESVFSGESTYVNTSHIFDVFEPEEIEIHNETKEIEIVDDYEITTTSVVALKEDSKMTYNPTTISVGTRYYAAHPLTYKTLLNEETWAKDRDYFNSLNHRVEGAHGLEIALDALSDLTDTTINVDENLVDGKAHFGALQLEGIPKDEEPEDETEEPPILGPAMKAWHKPLAEMDVDYVGTYHIRNNMTLSVPLDEETEYEDSWLPCCSGGYFYMTPGYQKGSKGFGSNVAAIFDCTCPKALTQAQFPRVY
;
A
#
# COMPACT_ATOMS: atom_id res chain seq x y z
N MET A 1 -10.44 43.51 5.73
CA MET A 1 -10.07 42.23 6.35
C MET A 1 -10.86 41.16 5.64
N ARG A 2 -10.26 40.60 4.60
CA ARG A 2 -10.84 39.74 3.57
C ARG A 2 -9.94 38.51 3.48
N TYR A 3 -10.59 37.36 3.40
CA TYR A 3 -10.16 36.04 2.91
C TYR A 3 -8.67 35.87 2.58
N LEU A 4 -8.03 35.00 3.35
CA LEU A 4 -6.69 34.48 3.13
C LEU A 4 -6.79 32.95 3.10
N VAL A 5 -5.95 32.36 2.24
CA VAL A 5 -5.53 30.94 2.18
C VAL A 5 -6.27 30.07 1.15
N LEU A 6 -5.44 29.44 0.29
CA LEU A 6 -5.68 28.38 -0.72
C LEU A 6 -6.07 28.79 -2.14
N VAL A 7 -5.07 29.20 -2.94
CA VAL A 7 -4.79 28.61 -4.26
C VAL A 7 -3.28 28.73 -4.49
N LEU A 8 -2.55 27.64 -4.32
CA LEU A 8 -1.11 27.55 -4.59
C LEU A 8 -0.87 26.18 -5.21
N LEU A 9 -1.07 26.08 -6.53
CA LEU A 9 -0.56 25.01 -7.41
C LEU A 9 -0.97 25.33 -8.85
N ALA A 10 -0.23 26.24 -9.49
CA ALA A 10 -0.27 26.46 -10.93
C ALA A 10 0.98 27.21 -11.37
N LEU A 11 2.17 26.63 -11.16
CA LEU A 11 3.40 27.13 -11.80
C LEU A 11 4.57 26.12 -11.69
N PHE A 12 4.62 25.18 -12.63
CA PHE A 12 5.86 24.63 -13.19
C PHE A 12 5.58 24.51 -14.70
N ALA A 13 6.03 25.50 -15.49
CA ALA A 13 7.31 25.53 -16.18
C ALA A 13 7.27 24.70 -17.48
N VAL A 14 6.84 25.36 -18.56
CA VAL A 14 7.12 24.94 -19.94
C VAL A 14 8.59 25.30 -20.23
N ILE A 15 9.44 24.28 -20.30
CA ILE A 15 10.70 24.33 -21.03
C ILE A 15 10.69 23.11 -21.96
N GLY A 16 10.57 23.38 -23.26
CA GLY A 16 10.77 22.37 -24.28
C GLY A 16 12.25 21.99 -24.35
N ALA A 17 12.53 20.71 -24.18
CA ALA A 17 13.69 20.04 -24.72
C ALA A 17 13.15 18.83 -25.49
N VAL A 18 13.40 18.81 -26.80
CA VAL A 18 13.21 17.63 -27.64
C VAL A 18 14.28 16.63 -27.21
N ALA A 19 13.87 15.58 -26.50
CA ALA A 19 14.63 14.37 -26.29
C ALA A 19 13.80 13.21 -26.88
N ALA A 20 14.49 12.20 -27.41
CA ALA A 20 13.93 11.10 -28.19
C ALA A 20 12.63 10.55 -27.59
N GLU A 21 11.61 10.35 -28.43
CA GLU A 21 10.43 9.59 -28.05
C GLU A 21 10.87 8.13 -27.89
N ASP A 22 11.27 7.75 -26.68
CA ASP A 22 11.20 6.36 -26.24
C ASP A 22 9.74 5.91 -26.42
N LEU A 23 9.54 4.76 -27.07
CA LEU A 23 8.24 4.11 -27.17
C LEU A 23 7.90 3.55 -25.78
N LEU A 24 7.40 4.43 -24.92
CA LEU A 24 6.79 4.12 -23.64
C LEU A 24 5.38 3.61 -23.88
N ASP A 25 5.14 2.32 -23.67
CA ASP A 25 3.77 1.84 -23.45
C ASP A 25 3.45 1.99 -21.96
N ARG A 26 2.42 2.78 -21.64
CA ARG A 26 2.01 3.11 -20.27
C ARG A 26 0.57 2.70 -20.06
N ILE A 27 0.36 1.72 -19.19
CA ILE A 27 -0.95 1.24 -18.80
C ILE A 27 -1.27 1.78 -17.41
N GLU A 28 -2.36 2.53 -17.30
CA GLU A 28 -2.85 3.06 -16.02
C GLU A 28 -4.23 2.50 -15.68
N LYS A 29 -4.40 2.07 -14.44
CA LYS A 29 -5.69 1.70 -13.87
C LYS A 29 -5.85 2.41 -12.53
N ASN A 30 -6.91 3.20 -12.42
CA ASN A 30 -7.23 3.93 -11.20
C ASN A 30 -8.64 3.58 -10.74
N LEU A 31 -8.80 3.30 -9.45
CA LEU A 31 -10.07 3.10 -8.78
C LEU A 31 -10.14 4.05 -7.60
N THR A 32 -11.15 4.92 -7.58
CA THR A 32 -11.39 5.81 -6.44
C THR A 32 -12.85 5.82 -6.06
N PHE A 33 -13.12 5.96 -4.77
CA PHE A 33 -14.45 6.26 -4.28
C PHE A 33 -14.39 7.17 -3.05
N THR A 34 -15.47 7.89 -2.81
CA THR A 34 -15.65 8.69 -1.60
C THR A 34 -17.13 8.77 -1.26
N MET A 35 -17.44 8.57 0.01
CA MET A 35 -18.76 8.72 0.59
C MET A 35 -18.65 9.67 1.79
N ASP A 36 -19.38 10.78 1.71
CA ASP A 36 -19.60 11.71 2.83
C ASP A 36 -21.06 11.55 3.28
N GLN A 37 -21.26 11.26 4.55
CA GLN A 37 -22.58 11.01 5.11
C GLN A 37 -22.75 11.71 6.46
N ARG A 38 -23.89 12.40 6.59
CA ARG A 38 -24.41 12.89 7.87
C ARG A 38 -25.82 12.35 8.08
N VAL A 39 -26.05 11.71 9.22
CA VAL A 39 -27.34 11.13 9.60
C VAL A 39 -27.67 11.54 11.02
N SER A 40 -28.82 12.17 11.22
CA SER A 40 -29.35 12.45 12.55
C SER A 40 -30.84 12.12 12.63
N GLY A 41 -31.26 11.54 13.75
CA GLY A 41 -32.67 11.20 13.96
C GLY A 41 -32.91 10.10 14.98
N ALA A 42 -34.14 9.59 15.01
CA ALA A 42 -34.55 8.50 15.87
C ALA A 42 -35.22 7.38 15.05
N GLY A 43 -34.91 6.13 15.34
CA GLY A 43 -35.45 4.99 14.61
C GLY A 43 -34.64 3.71 14.82
N PHE A 44 -34.86 2.75 13.93
CA PHE A 44 -33.96 1.63 13.71
C PHE A 44 -32.97 2.00 12.61
N PHE A 45 -31.71 1.62 12.78
CA PHE A 45 -30.67 1.82 11.76
C PHE A 45 -29.84 0.54 11.59
N SER A 46 -29.33 0.38 10.37
CA SER A 46 -28.38 -0.65 9.98
C SER A 46 -27.52 -0.08 8.87
N THR A 47 -26.20 -0.13 9.04
CA THR A 47 -25.22 0.34 8.06
C THR A 47 -24.25 -0.78 7.70
N TYR A 48 -23.78 -0.74 6.46
CA TYR A 48 -22.74 -1.63 5.97
C TYR A 48 -21.91 -0.87 4.93
N LYS A 49 -20.63 -0.69 5.24
CA LYS A 49 -19.62 -0.07 4.38
C LYS A 49 -18.54 -1.11 4.15
N TYR A 50 -18.13 -1.28 2.90
CA TYR A 50 -17.10 -2.23 2.52
C TYR A 50 -16.36 -1.68 1.30
N ALA A 51 -15.04 -1.75 1.36
CA ALA A 51 -14.19 -1.51 0.21
C ALA A 51 -12.97 -2.42 0.27
N LEU A 52 -12.55 -2.85 -0.90
CA LEU A 52 -11.29 -3.50 -1.16
C LEU A 52 -10.64 -2.71 -2.29
N MET A 53 -9.56 -2.01 -1.98
CA MET A 53 -8.70 -1.37 -2.97
C MET A 53 -7.60 -2.38 -3.29
N PRO A 54 -7.56 -2.93 -4.50
CA PRO A 54 -6.54 -3.92 -4.85
C PRO A 54 -5.20 -3.22 -5.07
N ASP A 55 -4.13 -3.84 -4.60
CA ASP A 55 -2.81 -3.68 -5.18
C ASP A 55 -2.74 -4.59 -6.44
N LEU A 56 -1.92 -4.27 -7.44
CA LEU A 56 -1.76 -5.07 -8.66
C LEU A 56 -0.35 -5.65 -8.82
N ASP A 57 0.53 -5.48 -7.81
CA ASP A 57 1.91 -5.97 -7.83
C ASP A 57 2.09 -7.43 -7.34
N GLY A 58 1.00 -8.09 -6.93
CA GLY A 58 1.04 -9.44 -6.36
C GLY A 58 1.14 -10.56 -7.40
N THR A 59 2.17 -11.40 -7.29
CA THR A 59 2.35 -12.65 -8.06
C THR A 59 1.21 -13.67 -7.88
N GLU A 60 0.36 -13.50 -6.86
CA GLU A 60 -0.80 -14.36 -6.57
C GLU A 60 -2.15 -13.83 -7.10
N GLY A 61 -2.14 -12.70 -7.83
CA GLY A 61 -3.33 -12.08 -8.42
C GLY A 61 -4.26 -11.37 -7.43
N GLU A 62 -5.38 -10.83 -7.94
CA GLU A 62 -6.38 -9.98 -7.25
C GLU A 62 -7.02 -10.58 -5.97
N LEU A 63 -6.67 -11.80 -5.59
CA LEU A 63 -7.32 -12.56 -4.53
C LEU A 63 -6.77 -12.27 -3.13
N PHE A 64 -5.52 -11.80 -2.97
CA PHE A 64 -4.88 -11.65 -1.66
C PHE A 64 -4.15 -10.32 -1.44
N ASN A 65 -4.41 -9.30 -2.26
CA ASN A 65 -3.63 -8.07 -2.25
C ASN A 65 -4.47 -6.81 -2.01
N GLY A 66 -3.81 -5.76 -1.55
CA GLY A 66 -4.34 -4.43 -1.30
C GLY A 66 -4.99 -4.21 0.07
N ALA A 67 -5.63 -3.05 0.21
CA ALA A 67 -6.21 -2.55 1.44
C ALA A 67 -7.71 -2.84 1.49
N GLU A 68 -8.17 -3.43 2.59
CA GLU A 68 -9.57 -3.74 2.85
C GLU A 68 -10.04 -2.97 4.09
N ALA A 69 -11.20 -2.34 4.00
CA ALA A 69 -11.90 -1.87 5.19
C ALA A 69 -13.38 -2.21 5.16
N LYS A 70 -13.91 -2.47 6.34
CA LYS A 70 -15.31 -2.82 6.56
C LYS A 70 -15.81 -2.18 7.83
N ASN A 71 -16.99 -1.57 7.76
CA ASN A 71 -17.70 -1.07 8.94
C ASN A 71 -19.16 -1.49 8.86
N LYS A 72 -19.68 -2.00 9.98
CA LYS A 72 -21.10 -2.33 10.12
C LYS A 72 -21.59 -1.81 11.46
N ALA A 73 -22.74 -1.17 11.46
CA ALA A 73 -23.40 -0.77 12.70
C ALA A 73 -24.89 -1.09 12.63
N HIS A 74 -25.50 -1.40 13.77
CA HIS A 74 -26.95 -1.48 13.88
C HIS A 74 -27.42 -1.11 15.28
N GLY A 75 -28.67 -0.67 15.37
CA GLY A 75 -29.23 -0.26 16.64
C GLY A 75 -30.64 0.27 16.50
N SER A 76 -31.26 0.51 17.66
CA SER A 76 -32.54 1.21 17.76
C SER A 76 -32.42 2.31 18.80
N GLY A 77 -32.85 3.51 18.44
CA GLY A 77 -32.83 4.68 19.31
C GLY A 77 -32.51 5.95 18.56
N THR A 78 -31.67 6.80 19.13
CA THR A 78 -31.21 8.04 18.48
C THR A 78 -29.80 7.87 17.95
N ILE A 79 -29.53 8.47 16.80
CA ILE A 79 -28.23 8.51 16.15
C ILE A 79 -27.95 9.95 15.70
N ASP A 80 -26.71 10.38 15.85
CA ASP A 80 -26.13 11.57 15.25
C ASP A 80 -24.71 11.20 14.80
N THR A 81 -24.53 11.01 13.49
CA THR A 81 -23.31 10.44 12.91
C THR A 81 -22.86 11.27 11.72
N GLU A 82 -21.58 11.58 11.71
CA GLU A 82 -20.83 12.08 10.55
C GLU A 82 -19.78 11.04 10.18
N SER A 83 -19.73 10.65 8.91
CA SER A 83 -18.76 9.67 8.43
C SER A 83 -18.26 10.00 7.04
N VAL A 84 -16.95 9.78 6.86
CA VAL A 84 -16.26 9.82 5.57
C VAL A 84 -15.66 8.45 5.33
N PHE A 85 -15.99 7.84 4.20
CA PHE A 85 -15.41 6.57 3.76
C PHE A 85 -14.84 6.74 2.36
N SER A 86 -13.55 6.51 2.20
CA SER A 86 -12.84 6.74 0.93
C SER A 86 -11.86 5.61 0.66
N GLY A 87 -11.55 5.43 -0.62
CA GLY A 87 -10.46 4.55 -1.02
C GLY A 87 -9.94 4.94 -2.40
N GLU A 88 -8.68 4.63 -2.60
CA GLU A 88 -7.93 4.89 -3.81
C GLU A 88 -7.01 3.70 -4.06
N SER A 89 -6.99 3.23 -5.31
CA SER A 89 -6.01 2.29 -5.83
C SER A 89 -5.54 2.80 -7.18
N THR A 90 -4.23 2.81 -7.37
CA THR A 90 -3.60 3.15 -8.64
C THR A 90 -2.64 2.04 -9.03
N TYR A 91 -2.56 1.78 -10.33
CA TYR A 91 -1.58 0.91 -10.95
C TYR A 91 -1.07 1.59 -12.19
N VAL A 92 0.24 1.76 -12.26
CA VAL A 92 0.94 2.26 -13.43
C VAL A 92 1.97 1.20 -13.81
N ASN A 93 1.86 0.70 -15.03
CA ASN A 93 2.88 -0.13 -15.65
C ASN A 93 3.46 0.66 -16.82
N THR A 94 4.76 0.87 -16.77
CA THR A 94 5.52 1.53 -17.82
C THR A 94 6.49 0.51 -18.39
N SER A 95 6.29 0.09 -19.65
CA SER A 95 7.22 -0.79 -20.35
C SER A 95 8.01 -0.01 -21.39
N HIS A 96 9.33 -0.12 -21.35
CA HIS A 96 10.21 0.41 -22.38
C HIS A 96 10.30 -0.59 -23.53
N ILE A 97 9.69 -0.28 -24.68
CA ILE A 97 9.93 -1.08 -25.89
C ILE A 97 11.27 -0.63 -26.48
N PHE A 98 12.34 -1.33 -26.12
CA PHE A 98 13.64 -1.17 -26.79
C PHE A 98 13.60 -1.76 -28.20
N ASP A 99 13.09 -1.01 -29.18
CA ASP A 99 13.51 -1.21 -30.56
C ASP A 99 14.86 -0.50 -30.72
N VAL A 100 15.95 -1.29 -30.71
CA VAL A 100 17.30 -1.08 -31.31
C VAL A 100 18.39 -1.51 -30.32
N PHE A 101 18.84 -2.75 -30.46
CA PHE A 101 20.24 -3.10 -30.18
C PHE A 101 21.14 -2.12 -30.94
N GLU A 102 22.14 -1.52 -30.27
CA GLU A 102 23.26 -0.94 -31.01
C GLU A 102 23.88 -2.04 -31.90
N PRO A 103 24.11 -1.78 -33.20
CA PRO A 103 24.41 -2.82 -34.19
C PRO A 103 25.84 -3.39 -34.11
N GLU A 104 26.51 -3.35 -32.95
CA GLU A 104 27.91 -3.78 -32.82
C GLU A 104 28.14 -5.16 -32.15
N GLU A 105 27.11 -5.81 -31.58
CA GLU A 105 27.24 -7.17 -31.03
C GLU A 105 26.29 -8.22 -31.64
N ILE A 106 26.02 -8.13 -32.95
CA ILE A 106 25.42 -9.25 -33.69
C ILE A 106 26.53 -10.22 -34.09
N GLU A 107 27.04 -11.01 -33.15
CA GLU A 107 27.76 -12.24 -33.51
C GLU A 107 26.75 -13.25 -34.05
N ILE A 108 26.80 -13.46 -35.36
CA ILE A 108 26.01 -14.46 -36.07
C ILE A 108 26.49 -15.85 -35.61
N HIS A 109 25.78 -16.47 -34.69
CA HIS A 109 25.71 -17.93 -34.61
C HIS A 109 24.35 -18.40 -35.12
N ASN A 110 24.41 -19.27 -36.12
CA ASN A 110 23.25 -19.95 -36.66
C ASN A 110 22.58 -20.78 -35.56
N GLU A 111 21.26 -20.84 -35.65
CA GLU A 111 20.31 -21.67 -34.88
C GLU A 111 19.64 -20.93 -33.70
N THR A 112 18.35 -20.66 -33.91
CA THR A 112 17.33 -20.08 -32.99
C THR A 112 17.59 -18.69 -32.43
N LYS A 113 16.99 -17.69 -33.09
CA LYS A 113 16.69 -16.38 -32.49
C LYS A 113 15.60 -16.56 -31.42
N GLU A 114 15.98 -16.64 -30.16
CA GLU A 114 15.14 -16.08 -29.10
C GLU A 114 15.57 -14.62 -28.93
N ILE A 115 14.64 -13.71 -29.18
CA ILE A 115 14.82 -12.31 -28.81
C ILE A 115 14.56 -12.30 -27.31
N GLU A 116 15.62 -12.16 -26.51
CA GLU A 116 15.47 -11.85 -25.09
C GLU A 116 14.98 -10.40 -25.03
N ILE A 117 13.68 -10.23 -24.88
CA ILE A 117 13.07 -8.93 -24.62
C ILE A 117 13.47 -8.61 -23.18
N VAL A 118 14.44 -7.71 -23.01
CA VAL A 118 14.66 -7.07 -21.71
C VAL A 118 13.51 -6.08 -21.56
N ASP A 119 12.36 -6.57 -21.10
CA ASP A 119 11.25 -5.73 -20.68
C ASP A 119 11.68 -5.06 -19.37
N ASP A 120 12.32 -3.90 -19.48
CA ASP A 120 12.49 -3.01 -18.33
C ASP A 120 11.11 -2.38 -18.09
N TYR A 121 10.42 -2.88 -17.07
CA TYR A 121 9.10 -2.41 -16.67
C TYR A 121 9.15 -1.80 -15.28
N GLU A 122 8.69 -0.56 -15.16
CA GLU A 122 8.44 0.06 -13.86
C GLU A 122 6.96 -0.15 -13.51
N ILE A 123 6.70 -0.86 -12.40
CA ILE A 123 5.37 -0.94 -11.80
C ILE A 123 5.34 -0.02 -10.59
N THR A 124 4.31 0.82 -10.51
CA THR A 124 4.01 1.60 -9.32
C THR A 124 2.56 1.35 -8.94
N THR A 125 2.35 0.93 -7.70
CA THR A 125 1.02 0.66 -7.16
C THR A 125 0.78 1.48 -5.90
N THR A 126 -0.47 1.88 -5.71
CA THR A 126 -0.94 2.40 -4.42
C THR A 126 -2.27 1.75 -4.12
N SER A 127 -2.51 1.50 -2.84
CA SER A 127 -3.79 1.02 -2.36
C SER A 127 -4.02 1.57 -0.97
N VAL A 128 -5.10 2.34 -0.79
CA VAL A 128 -5.44 3.01 0.45
C VAL A 128 -6.95 2.94 0.68
N VAL A 129 -7.38 2.56 1.88
CA VAL A 129 -8.76 2.71 2.34
C VAL A 129 -8.79 3.41 3.69
N ALA A 130 -9.64 4.43 3.80
CA ALA A 130 -9.82 5.21 5.01
C ALA A 130 -11.29 5.31 5.40
N LEU A 131 -11.56 5.15 6.69
CA LEU A 131 -12.85 5.38 7.32
C LEU A 131 -12.66 6.30 8.51
N LYS A 132 -13.36 7.43 8.48
CA LYS A 132 -13.51 8.32 9.61
C LYS A 132 -14.97 8.37 10.03
N GLU A 133 -15.22 8.25 11.32
CA GLU A 133 -16.57 8.31 11.87
C GLU A 133 -16.57 9.04 13.21
N ASP A 134 -17.47 10.00 13.37
CA ASP A 134 -17.81 10.63 14.64
C ASP A 134 -19.30 10.39 14.86
N SER A 135 -19.64 9.62 15.88
CA SER A 135 -20.95 9.05 16.04
C SER A 135 -21.39 9.05 17.48
N LYS A 136 -22.62 9.51 17.70
CA LYS A 136 -23.28 9.51 19.00
C LYS A 136 -24.62 8.80 18.92
N MET A 137 -24.70 7.69 19.62
CA MET A 137 -25.83 6.78 19.62
C MET A 137 -26.35 6.59 21.04
N THR A 138 -27.67 6.52 21.18
CA THR A 138 -28.32 6.16 22.44
C THR A 138 -29.42 5.17 22.16
N TYR A 139 -29.36 4.03 22.82
CA TYR A 139 -30.37 3.00 22.72
C TYR A 139 -31.70 3.51 23.23
N ASN A 140 -32.73 3.33 22.41
CA ASN A 140 -34.11 3.52 22.82
C ASN A 140 -34.99 2.62 21.93
N PRO A 141 -35.76 1.70 22.52
CA PRO A 141 -36.71 0.89 21.76
C PRO A 141 -37.61 1.75 20.87
N THR A 142 -37.75 1.36 19.61
CA THR A 142 -38.60 2.08 18.66
C THR A 142 -39.72 1.18 18.13
N THR A 143 -40.91 1.75 17.98
CA THR A 143 -42.07 1.04 17.44
C THR A 143 -42.46 1.59 16.08
N ILE A 144 -42.62 0.71 15.09
CA ILE A 144 -43.06 1.05 13.74
C ILE A 144 -44.35 0.31 13.42
N SER A 145 -45.39 1.07 13.08
CA SER A 145 -46.62 0.50 12.54
C SER A 145 -46.47 0.36 11.02
N VAL A 146 -46.57 -0.86 10.51
CA VAL A 146 -46.44 -1.15 9.07
C VAL A 146 -47.81 -1.47 8.47
N GLY A 147 -48.28 -0.65 7.54
CA GLY A 147 -49.53 -0.91 6.80
C GLY A 147 -50.80 -0.77 7.64
N THR A 148 -51.85 -1.50 7.25
CA THR A 148 -53.18 -1.47 7.91
C THR A 148 -53.55 -2.81 8.53
N ARG A 149 -54.59 -2.84 9.38
CA ARG A 149 -55.15 -4.03 10.04
C ARG A 149 -54.23 -4.59 11.14
N TYR A 150 -53.71 -5.80 10.98
CA TYR A 150 -53.04 -6.55 12.05
C TYR A 150 -51.89 -5.75 12.67
N TYR A 151 -50.99 -5.22 11.83
CA TYR A 151 -49.82 -4.44 12.25
C TYR A 151 -50.13 -2.98 12.64
N ALA A 152 -51.35 -2.50 12.39
CA ALA A 152 -51.82 -1.22 12.95
C ALA A 152 -52.23 -1.37 14.42
N ALA A 153 -52.73 -2.55 14.81
CA ALA A 153 -53.05 -2.89 16.20
C ALA A 153 -51.89 -3.58 16.94
N HIS A 154 -50.91 -4.11 16.22
CA HIS A 154 -49.74 -4.83 16.74
C HIS A 154 -48.45 -4.30 16.08
N PRO A 155 -47.96 -3.12 16.49
CA PRO A 155 -46.76 -2.52 15.90
C PRO A 155 -45.52 -3.37 16.10
N LEU A 156 -44.60 -3.30 15.14
CA LEU A 156 -43.29 -3.94 15.27
C LEU A 156 -42.45 -3.15 16.26
N THR A 157 -41.93 -3.82 17.29
CA THR A 157 -41.06 -3.21 18.30
C THR A 157 -39.62 -3.64 18.06
N TYR A 158 -38.74 -2.69 17.75
CA TYR A 158 -37.31 -2.89 17.66
C TYR A 158 -36.69 -2.61 19.02
N LYS A 159 -35.93 -3.59 19.54
CA LYS A 159 -35.20 -3.51 20.81
C LYS A 159 -33.74 -3.89 20.62
N THR A 160 -33.19 -3.61 19.43
CA THR A 160 -31.81 -3.93 19.08
C THR A 160 -30.90 -2.97 19.82
N LEU A 161 -30.04 -3.52 20.68
CA LEU A 161 -28.96 -2.76 21.33
C LEU A 161 -27.96 -2.27 20.27
N LEU A 162 -27.11 -1.34 20.67
CA LEU A 162 -26.13 -0.74 19.77
C LEU A 162 -24.95 -1.70 19.58
N ASN A 163 -24.70 -2.05 18.33
CA ASN A 163 -23.55 -2.82 17.91
C ASN A 163 -22.84 -2.10 16.76
N GLU A 164 -21.52 -2.10 16.80
CA GLU A 164 -20.67 -1.58 15.74
C GLU A 164 -19.44 -2.47 15.59
N GLU A 165 -18.95 -2.64 14.37
CA GLU A 165 -17.71 -3.39 14.11
C GLU A 165 -17.00 -2.79 12.92
N THR A 166 -15.73 -2.47 13.13
CA THR A 166 -14.81 -1.94 12.13
C THR A 166 -13.64 -2.88 11.96
N TRP A 167 -13.26 -3.12 10.71
CA TRP A 167 -12.06 -3.83 10.32
C TRP A 167 -11.26 -2.97 9.34
N ALA A 168 -9.95 -2.96 9.53
CA ALA A 168 -8.97 -2.50 8.57
C ALA A 168 -7.97 -3.63 8.36
N LYS A 169 -7.63 -3.93 7.12
CA LYS A 169 -6.70 -5.00 6.78
C LYS A 169 -5.82 -4.56 5.63
N ASP A 170 -4.53 -4.76 5.81
CA ASP A 170 -3.58 -4.81 4.72
C ASP A 170 -3.35 -6.28 4.38
N ARG A 171 -3.76 -6.62 3.17
CA ARG A 171 -3.76 -8.00 2.69
C ARG A 171 -2.40 -8.38 2.12
N ASP A 172 -1.62 -7.40 1.66
CA ASP A 172 -0.27 -7.59 1.12
C ASP A 172 0.67 -8.11 2.20
N TYR A 173 0.54 -7.56 3.41
CA TYR A 173 1.33 -7.98 4.57
C TYR A 173 0.56 -8.83 5.58
N PHE A 174 -0.59 -9.39 5.18
CA PHE A 174 -1.38 -10.34 5.98
C PHE A 174 -1.67 -9.85 7.41
N ASN A 175 -2.04 -8.59 7.55
CA ASN A 175 -2.33 -7.98 8.83
C ASN A 175 -3.78 -7.49 8.92
N SER A 176 -4.29 -7.37 10.14
CA SER A 176 -5.62 -6.85 10.37
C SER A 176 -5.76 -6.24 11.75
N LEU A 177 -6.54 -5.17 11.82
CA LEU A 177 -7.01 -4.54 13.03
C LEU A 177 -8.53 -4.61 13.06
N ASN A 178 -9.10 -4.89 14.23
CA ASN A 178 -10.54 -4.86 14.44
C ASN A 178 -10.92 -4.12 15.73
N HIS A 179 -12.06 -3.45 15.65
CA HIS A 179 -12.75 -2.86 16.79
C HIS A 179 -14.21 -3.28 16.73
N ARG A 180 -14.79 -3.62 17.87
CA ARG A 180 -16.18 -4.07 17.95
C ARG A 180 -16.84 -3.66 19.25
N VAL A 181 -18.01 -3.06 19.15
CA VAL A 181 -18.93 -2.80 20.25
C VAL A 181 -20.14 -3.73 20.12
N GLU A 182 -20.53 -4.35 21.23
CA GLU A 182 -21.69 -5.24 21.30
C GLU A 182 -22.58 -4.87 22.49
N GLY A 183 -23.89 -4.77 22.23
CA GLY A 183 -24.90 -4.72 23.27
C GLY A 183 -24.94 -3.41 24.06
N ALA A 184 -24.46 -2.29 23.50
CA ALA A 184 -24.37 -1.03 24.22
C ALA A 184 -25.72 -0.30 24.32
N HIS A 185 -25.91 0.42 25.44
CA HIS A 185 -27.05 1.31 25.66
C HIS A 185 -26.74 2.77 25.30
N GLY A 186 -25.46 3.14 25.28
CA GLY A 186 -24.98 4.41 24.78
C GLY A 186 -23.58 4.23 24.20
N LEU A 187 -23.33 4.85 23.06
CA LEU A 187 -22.05 4.80 22.38
C LEU A 187 -21.78 6.18 21.80
N GLU A 188 -20.72 6.84 22.23
CA GLU A 188 -20.14 7.99 21.55
C GLU A 188 -18.76 7.54 21.09
N ILE A 189 -18.47 7.61 19.80
CA ILE A 189 -17.25 7.09 19.20
C ILE A 189 -16.70 8.08 18.19
N ALA A 190 -15.42 8.40 18.34
CA ALA A 190 -14.59 8.99 17.31
C ALA A 190 -13.61 7.92 16.84
N LEU A 191 -13.77 7.48 15.60
CA LEU A 191 -13.06 6.38 14.96
C LEU A 191 -12.31 6.92 13.74
N ASP A 192 -11.05 6.56 13.62
CA ASP A 192 -10.22 6.78 12.44
C ASP A 192 -9.50 5.47 12.10
N ALA A 193 -9.87 4.87 10.98
CA ALA A 193 -9.30 3.62 10.49
C ALA A 193 -8.70 3.87 9.11
N LEU A 194 -7.44 3.47 8.94
CA LEU A 194 -6.68 3.61 7.70
C LEU A 194 -5.97 2.29 7.44
N SER A 195 -5.99 1.83 6.20
CA SER A 195 -5.10 0.78 5.73
C SER A 195 -4.51 1.22 4.41
N ASP A 196 -3.20 1.17 4.31
CA ASP A 196 -2.44 1.34 3.08
C ASP A 196 -1.48 0.16 2.88
N LEU A 197 -0.56 0.27 1.92
CA LEU A 197 0.43 -0.77 1.60
C LEU A 197 1.43 -1.04 2.73
N THR A 198 1.57 -0.16 3.71
CA THR A 198 2.61 -0.25 4.75
C THR A 198 2.05 -0.24 6.14
N ASP A 199 1.00 0.55 6.36
CA ASP A 199 0.45 0.89 7.65
C ASP A 199 -1.03 0.52 7.68
N THR A 200 -1.41 -0.23 8.71
CA THR A 200 -2.80 -0.41 9.11
C THR A 200 -2.99 0.18 10.50
N THR A 201 -3.91 1.12 10.62
CA THR A 201 -4.19 1.85 11.85
C THR A 201 -5.68 1.89 12.18
N ILE A 202 -5.99 1.79 13.48
CA ILE A 202 -7.31 2.04 14.03
C ILE A 202 -7.13 2.86 15.31
N ASN A 203 -7.65 4.08 15.30
CA ASN A 203 -7.67 4.98 16.45
C ASN A 203 -9.12 5.16 16.91
N VAL A 204 -9.35 4.93 18.20
CA VAL A 204 -10.67 4.98 18.83
C VAL A 204 -10.61 5.84 20.08
N ASP A 205 -11.54 6.78 20.18
CA ASP A 205 -11.91 7.46 21.42
C ASP A 205 -13.42 7.23 21.62
N GLU A 206 -13.78 6.40 22.60
CA GLU A 206 -15.16 5.97 22.83
C GLU A 206 -15.62 6.18 24.29
N ASN A 207 -16.89 6.59 24.43
CA ASN A 207 -17.66 6.50 25.66
C ASN A 207 -18.71 5.41 25.51
N LEU A 208 -18.49 4.29 26.20
CA LEU A 208 -19.36 3.12 26.21
C LEU A 208 -20.22 3.11 27.47
N VAL A 209 -21.53 2.94 27.32
CA VAL A 209 -22.47 2.78 28.42
C VAL A 209 -23.15 1.42 28.35
N ASP A 210 -22.90 0.58 29.36
CA ASP A 210 -23.48 -0.76 29.52
C ASP A 210 -23.43 -1.60 28.23
N GLY A 211 -22.22 -1.97 27.84
CA GLY A 211 -21.95 -2.80 26.66
C GLY A 211 -20.61 -3.54 26.76
N LYS A 212 -20.22 -4.20 25.67
CA LYS A 212 -18.90 -4.81 25.50
C LYS A 212 -18.13 -4.10 24.40
N ALA A 213 -16.88 -3.72 24.64
CA ALA A 213 -15.93 -3.29 23.62
C ALA A 213 -14.83 -4.35 23.47
N HIS A 214 -14.43 -4.59 22.22
CA HIS A 214 -13.39 -5.52 21.83
C HIS A 214 -12.44 -4.82 20.86
N PHE A 215 -11.14 -4.98 21.10
CA PHE A 215 -10.08 -4.54 20.22
C PHE A 215 -9.20 -5.74 19.91
N GLY A 216 -8.86 -5.92 18.65
CA GLY A 216 -7.91 -6.95 18.27
C GLY A 216 -6.98 -6.50 17.16
N ALA A 217 -5.83 -7.17 17.12
CA ALA A 217 -4.80 -6.98 16.13
C ALA A 217 -4.19 -8.34 15.79
N LEU A 218 -3.95 -8.59 14.51
CA LEU A 218 -3.36 -9.83 14.03
C LEU A 218 -2.34 -9.50 12.94
N GLN A 219 -1.12 -10.00 13.12
CA GLN A 219 -0.08 -10.04 12.10
C GLN A 219 0.26 -11.50 11.85
N LEU A 220 0.19 -11.92 10.59
CA LEU A 220 0.55 -13.28 10.19
C LEU A 220 1.96 -13.32 9.60
N GLU A 221 2.61 -14.47 9.77
CA GLU A 221 3.80 -14.86 9.01
C GLU A 221 3.30 -15.04 7.58
N GLY A 222 3.71 -14.14 6.68
CA GLY A 222 3.27 -14.11 5.29
C GLY A 222 3.57 -15.42 4.57
N ILE A 223 3.17 -15.51 3.31
CA ILE A 223 3.44 -16.72 2.52
C ILE A 223 4.95 -16.82 2.32
N PRO A 224 5.61 -17.95 2.70
CA PRO A 224 7.01 -18.15 2.39
C PRO A 224 7.18 -18.00 0.87
N LYS A 225 8.03 -17.07 0.43
CA LYS A 225 8.36 -16.96 -0.99
C LYS A 225 8.95 -18.31 -1.43
N ASP A 226 8.54 -18.79 -2.59
CA ASP A 226 9.17 -19.95 -3.19
C ASP A 226 10.64 -19.52 -3.46
N GLU A 227 11.58 -20.00 -2.63
CA GLU A 227 13.00 -19.63 -2.76
C GLU A 227 13.49 -20.12 -4.13
N GLU A 228 14.06 -19.20 -4.92
CA GLU A 228 14.75 -19.59 -6.13
C GLU A 228 15.95 -20.47 -5.73
N PRO A 229 16.12 -21.63 -6.36
CA PRO A 229 17.21 -22.52 -6.02
C PRO A 229 18.55 -21.84 -6.31
N GLU A 230 19.49 -21.93 -5.37
CA GLU A 230 20.86 -21.40 -5.54
C GLU A 230 21.60 -22.02 -6.76
N ASP A 231 21.13 -23.18 -7.24
CA ASP A 231 21.61 -23.87 -8.43
C ASP A 231 20.48 -24.00 -9.48
N GLU A 232 20.72 -23.49 -10.70
CA GLU A 232 19.81 -23.55 -11.87
C GLU A 232 19.36 -24.98 -12.27
N THR A 233 19.94 -26.02 -11.65
CA THR A 233 19.61 -27.43 -11.91
C THR A 233 18.58 -28.03 -10.95
N GLU A 234 18.20 -27.31 -9.90
CA GLU A 234 17.17 -27.76 -8.97
C GLU A 234 15.83 -27.12 -9.35
N GLU A 235 14.75 -27.90 -9.34
CA GLU A 235 13.40 -27.33 -9.51
C GLU A 235 13.01 -26.62 -8.19
N PRO A 236 12.47 -25.40 -8.22
CA PRO A 236 12.05 -24.71 -7.01
C PRO A 236 11.06 -25.60 -6.24
N PRO A 237 11.19 -25.73 -4.91
CA PRO A 237 10.25 -26.52 -4.13
C PRO A 237 8.87 -25.88 -4.20
N ILE A 238 8.01 -26.37 -5.09
CA ILE A 238 6.62 -25.87 -5.23
C ILE A 238 5.90 -26.15 -3.92
N LEU A 239 5.71 -25.12 -3.09
CA LEU A 239 4.92 -25.23 -1.88
C LEU A 239 3.48 -25.57 -2.27
N GLY A 240 3.02 -26.76 -1.84
CA GLY A 240 1.64 -27.17 -2.08
C GLY A 240 0.65 -26.17 -1.48
N PRO A 241 -0.57 -26.03 -2.02
CA PRO A 241 -1.56 -25.03 -1.57
C PRO A 241 -1.91 -25.14 -0.07
N ALA A 242 -1.73 -26.33 0.52
CA ALA A 242 -1.91 -26.54 1.96
C ALA A 242 -0.80 -25.90 2.83
N MET A 243 0.43 -25.75 2.31
CA MET A 243 1.55 -25.11 3.01
C MET A 243 1.51 -23.58 2.86
N LYS A 244 1.08 -23.06 1.70
CA LYS A 244 0.81 -21.61 1.51
C LYS A 244 -0.32 -21.10 2.42
N ALA A 245 -1.24 -21.97 2.83
CA ALA A 245 -2.38 -21.63 3.69
C ALA A 245 -2.08 -21.65 5.20
N TRP A 246 -0.88 -22.05 5.63
CA TRP A 246 -0.52 -22.09 7.06
C TRP A 246 0.06 -20.73 7.50
N HIS A 247 -0.84 -19.84 7.91
CA HIS A 247 -0.43 -18.57 8.51
C HIS A 247 -0.22 -18.73 10.01
N LYS A 248 1.03 -18.68 10.45
CA LYS A 248 1.38 -18.62 11.87
C LYS A 248 1.26 -17.17 12.35
N PRO A 249 0.61 -16.86 13.48
CA PRO A 249 0.59 -15.51 13.99
C PRO A 249 2.00 -15.09 14.43
N LEU A 250 2.49 -13.97 13.91
CA LEU A 250 3.69 -13.28 14.41
C LEU A 250 3.35 -12.41 15.61
N ALA A 251 2.19 -11.74 15.56
CA ALA A 251 1.64 -10.97 16.67
C ALA A 251 0.11 -11.10 16.71
N GLU A 252 -0.42 -11.24 17.91
CA GLU A 252 -1.85 -11.29 18.17
C GLU A 252 -2.13 -10.51 19.46
N MET A 253 -3.13 -9.64 19.42
CA MET A 253 -3.62 -8.89 20.57
C MET A 253 -5.14 -8.99 20.57
N ASP A 254 -5.70 -9.29 21.74
CA ASP A 254 -7.15 -9.30 21.98
C ASP A 254 -7.43 -8.67 23.34
N VAL A 255 -8.29 -7.66 23.36
CA VAL A 255 -8.65 -6.93 24.58
C VAL A 255 -10.16 -6.72 24.62
N ASP A 256 -10.78 -7.20 25.71
CA ASP A 256 -12.21 -7.09 25.97
C ASP A 256 -12.49 -6.23 27.22
N TYR A 257 -13.43 -5.29 27.10
CA TYR A 257 -13.98 -4.51 28.20
C TYR A 257 -15.49 -4.72 28.27
N VAL A 258 -16.05 -4.93 29.47
CA VAL A 258 -17.48 -5.19 29.67
C VAL A 258 -18.02 -4.30 30.79
N GLY A 259 -18.92 -3.37 30.46
CA GLY A 259 -19.49 -2.41 31.40
C GLY A 259 -19.60 -1.00 30.82
N THR A 260 -19.32 0.00 31.66
CA THR A 260 -19.34 1.42 31.28
C THR A 260 -17.93 1.98 31.40
N TYR A 261 -17.37 2.42 30.28
CA TYR A 261 -15.99 2.86 30.18
C TYR A 261 -15.84 4.06 29.28
N HIS A 262 -14.79 4.84 29.54
CA HIS A 262 -14.19 5.71 28.56
C HIS A 262 -12.91 5.02 28.09
N ILE A 263 -12.79 4.74 26.79
CA ILE A 263 -11.68 3.98 26.22
C ILE A 263 -11.04 4.82 25.13
N ARG A 264 -9.72 4.97 25.23
CA ARG A 264 -8.90 5.55 24.18
C ARG A 264 -7.86 4.53 23.78
N ASN A 265 -7.90 4.10 22.52
CA ASN A 265 -7.02 3.06 22.00
C ASN A 265 -6.51 3.49 20.61
N ASN A 266 -5.19 3.47 20.46
CA ASN A 266 -4.52 3.77 19.20
C ASN A 266 -3.70 2.53 18.83
N MET A 267 -4.10 1.87 17.75
CA MET A 267 -3.43 0.67 17.23
C MET A 267 -2.82 0.98 15.86
N THR A 268 -1.57 0.54 15.67
CA THR A 268 -0.82 0.68 14.44
C THR A 268 -0.02 -0.60 14.22
N LEU A 269 -0.17 -1.20 13.05
CA LEU A 269 0.70 -2.24 12.52
C LEU A 269 1.38 -1.67 11.29
N SER A 270 2.71 -1.69 11.30
CA SER A 270 3.54 -1.15 10.22
C SER A 270 4.48 -2.25 9.76
N VAL A 271 4.44 -2.58 8.48
CA VAL A 271 5.42 -3.46 7.85
C VAL A 271 6.22 -2.62 6.86
N PRO A 272 7.44 -2.19 7.23
CA PRO A 272 8.24 -1.38 6.33
C PRO A 272 8.59 -2.20 5.10
N LEU A 273 8.44 -1.58 3.92
CA LEU A 273 9.10 -2.06 2.71
C LEU A 273 10.60 -1.98 2.97
N ASP A 274 11.30 -3.13 2.87
CA ASP A 274 12.74 -3.09 2.73
C ASP A 274 12.99 -2.37 1.40
N GLU A 275 13.43 -1.10 1.46
CA GLU A 275 14.09 -0.48 0.32
C GLU A 275 15.21 -1.44 -0.04
N GLU A 276 15.10 -2.14 -1.18
CA GLU A 276 16.27 -2.73 -1.80
C GLU A 276 17.27 -1.59 -1.87
N THR A 277 18.31 -1.67 -1.04
CA THR A 277 19.43 -0.77 -1.17
C THR A 277 19.95 -1.05 -2.57
N GLU A 278 19.53 -0.21 -3.52
CA GLU A 278 20.15 -0.07 -4.80
C GLU A 278 21.62 0.14 -4.46
N TYR A 279 22.39 -0.93 -4.54
CA TYR A 279 23.81 -0.79 -4.61
C TYR A 279 23.99 -0.04 -5.90
N GLU A 280 24.11 1.29 -5.82
CA GLU A 280 24.73 2.07 -6.88
C GLU A 280 26.08 1.39 -7.05
N ASP A 281 26.16 0.50 -8.05
CA ASP A 281 27.38 -0.05 -8.55
C ASP A 281 28.16 1.18 -8.96
N SER A 282 28.99 1.64 -8.03
CA SER A 282 29.76 2.86 -8.12
C SER A 282 30.82 2.57 -9.14
N TRP A 283 30.42 2.63 -10.41
CA TRP A 283 31.28 2.37 -11.54
C TRP A 283 32.49 3.29 -11.35
N LEU A 284 33.66 2.65 -11.34
CA LEU A 284 34.82 3.07 -10.57
C LEU A 284 35.18 4.56 -10.77
N PRO A 285 35.43 5.34 -9.69
CA PRO A 285 36.08 6.63 -9.85
C PRO A 285 37.49 6.39 -10.40
N CYS A 286 37.68 6.75 -11.66
CA CYS A 286 38.93 6.67 -12.43
C CYS A 286 40.20 7.09 -11.66
N CYS A 287 40.08 7.93 -10.63
CA CYS A 287 41.19 8.49 -9.86
C CYS A 287 41.50 7.79 -8.52
N SER A 288 40.78 6.73 -8.15
CA SER A 288 40.96 5.99 -6.90
C SER A 288 41.42 4.55 -7.14
N GLY A 289 42.23 4.32 -8.17
CA GLY A 289 42.91 3.04 -8.46
C GLY A 289 42.14 2.02 -9.31
N GLY A 290 40.93 2.36 -9.78
CA GLY A 290 40.18 1.73 -10.89
C GLY A 290 40.60 0.31 -11.28
N TYR A 291 41.32 0.19 -12.40
CA TYR A 291 41.78 -1.07 -13.01
C TYR A 291 42.41 -2.08 -12.03
N PHE A 292 43.17 -1.62 -11.04
CA PHE A 292 43.89 -2.51 -10.11
C PHE A 292 43.00 -3.10 -9.00
N TYR A 293 41.83 -2.50 -8.76
CA TYR A 293 40.84 -2.99 -7.80
C TYR A 293 39.81 -3.93 -8.44
N MET A 294 39.82 -4.08 -9.76
CA MET A 294 38.99 -5.06 -10.45
C MET A 294 39.41 -6.50 -10.12
N THR A 295 38.46 -7.42 -10.10
CA THR A 295 38.72 -8.85 -9.90
C THR A 295 39.67 -9.38 -11.00
N PRO A 296 40.67 -10.23 -10.69
CA PRO A 296 41.71 -10.63 -11.65
C PRO A 296 41.21 -11.31 -12.95
N GLY A 297 39.98 -11.81 -12.96
CA GLY A 297 39.32 -12.33 -14.16
C GLY A 297 39.01 -11.24 -15.19
N TYR A 298 38.47 -10.11 -14.75
CA TYR A 298 38.13 -8.97 -15.62
C TYR A 298 39.36 -8.20 -16.10
N GLN A 299 40.45 -8.19 -15.31
CA GLN A 299 41.73 -7.61 -15.74
C GLN A 299 42.35 -8.36 -16.94
N LYS A 300 42.00 -9.63 -17.12
CA LYS A 300 42.53 -10.48 -18.20
C LYS A 300 41.71 -10.41 -19.51
N GLY A 301 40.75 -9.50 -19.61
CA GLY A 301 40.00 -9.26 -20.84
C GLY A 301 39.30 -10.50 -21.38
N SER A 302 38.73 -11.33 -20.49
CA SER A 302 37.82 -12.39 -20.93
C SER A 302 36.47 -11.79 -21.33
N LYS A 303 35.87 -12.33 -22.41
CA LYS A 303 34.64 -11.87 -23.09
C LYS A 303 34.82 -10.61 -23.96
N GLY A 304 35.58 -10.73 -25.06
CA GLY A 304 35.58 -9.73 -26.14
C GLY A 304 36.58 -8.57 -26.05
N PHE A 305 37.08 -8.23 -24.85
CA PHE A 305 37.93 -7.04 -24.67
C PHE A 305 39.44 -7.21 -24.95
N GLY A 306 39.86 -8.34 -25.53
CA GLY A 306 41.26 -8.59 -25.91
C GLY A 306 42.18 -9.02 -24.76
N SER A 307 43.47 -9.21 -25.03
CA SER A 307 44.41 -9.84 -24.07
C SER A 307 44.84 -8.95 -22.89
N ASN A 308 44.47 -7.67 -22.90
CA ASN A 308 44.75 -6.71 -21.85
C ASN A 308 43.85 -5.46 -21.98
N VAL A 309 43.03 -5.19 -20.98
CA VAL A 309 42.12 -4.02 -20.95
C VAL A 309 42.69 -2.82 -20.19
N ALA A 310 43.95 -2.90 -19.72
CA ALA A 310 44.60 -1.85 -18.97
C ALA A 310 44.55 -0.48 -19.67
N ALA A 311 44.65 -0.45 -21.01
CA ALA A 311 44.63 0.79 -21.79
C ALA A 311 43.24 1.42 -21.92
N ILE A 312 42.16 0.63 -21.80
CA ILE A 312 40.77 1.12 -21.84
C ILE A 312 40.42 1.83 -20.53
N PHE A 313 40.98 1.33 -19.42
CA PHE A 313 40.78 1.86 -18.07
C PHE A 313 41.99 2.64 -17.55
N ASP A 314 42.91 3.08 -18.43
CA ASP A 314 44.06 3.91 -18.07
C ASP A 314 43.64 5.37 -17.87
N CYS A 315 42.97 5.64 -16.75
CA CYS A 315 42.58 6.98 -16.41
C CYS A 315 43.78 7.77 -15.85
N THR A 316 44.61 8.36 -16.71
CA THR A 316 45.52 9.43 -16.26
C THR A 316 44.71 10.65 -15.86
N CYS A 317 44.51 10.85 -14.56
CA CYS A 317 43.79 12.02 -14.04
C CYS A 317 44.45 13.32 -14.51
N PRO A 318 43.71 14.27 -15.10
CA PRO A 318 44.28 15.58 -15.43
C PRO A 318 44.71 16.26 -14.13
N LYS A 319 46.02 16.48 -13.97
CA LYS A 319 46.51 17.34 -12.89
C LYS A 319 45.98 18.75 -13.15
N ALA A 320 45.28 19.31 -12.17
CA ALA A 320 44.85 20.71 -12.23
C ALA A 320 46.05 21.59 -12.61
N LEU A 321 45.89 22.42 -13.65
CA LEU A 321 46.90 23.38 -14.05
C LEU A 321 47.16 24.32 -12.87
N THR A 322 48.40 24.37 -12.39
CA THR A 322 48.82 25.19 -11.24
C THR A 322 48.70 26.71 -11.47
N GLN A 323 48.34 27.13 -12.69
CA GLN A 323 48.01 28.51 -13.03
C GLN A 323 46.79 28.53 -13.95
N ALA A 324 45.82 29.38 -13.62
CA ALA A 324 44.69 29.66 -14.49
C ALA A 324 45.18 30.29 -15.81
N GLN A 325 44.59 29.88 -16.94
CA GLN A 325 44.93 30.40 -18.28
C GLN A 325 44.72 31.93 -18.40
N PHE A 326 43.96 32.52 -17.48
CA PHE A 326 43.81 33.97 -17.31
C PHE A 326 43.95 34.34 -15.82
N PRO A 327 45.17 34.64 -15.33
CA PRO A 327 45.34 35.10 -13.96
C PRO A 327 44.75 36.50 -13.80
N ARG A 328 43.93 36.71 -12.76
CA ARG A 328 43.42 38.04 -12.41
C ARG A 328 44.58 38.87 -11.86
N VAL A 329 44.94 39.95 -12.55
CA VAL A 329 45.91 40.93 -12.07
C VAL A 329 45.17 41.87 -11.12
N TYR A 330 45.64 41.96 -9.88
CA TYR A 330 45.24 42.99 -8.90
C TYR A 330 46.26 44.14 -8.92
#